data_AF-A0A9D7XPB2-F1
#
_entry.id   AF-A0A9D7XPB2-F1
#
_cell.length_a   1.000
_cell.length_b   1.000
_cell.length_c   1.000
_cell.angle_alpha   90.00
_cell.angle_beta   90.00
_cell.angle_gamma   90.00
#
_symmetry.space_group_name_H-M   'P 1'
#
loop_
_entity.id
_entity.type
_entity.pdbx_description
1 polymer ?
#
loop_
_entity_poly.entity_id
_entity_poly.type
_entity_poly.pdbx_seq_one_letter_code
_entity_poly.pdbx_strand_id
1 'polypeptide(L)'
;MSSLKQLQHLIQEKYKIDPATLDPDASMLDQGIDSLALAEFLFDIEDHFGIDFPDARADINSLAGLAKVIDELVAAKAGAGAL
;
A
#
# COMPACT_ATOMS: atom_id res chain seq x y z
N MET A 1 7.10 -1.16 12.82
CA MET A 1 6.15 -0.14 12.30
C MET A 1 5.32 -0.87 11.26
N SER A 2 4.00 -0.90 11.38
CA SER A 2 3.18 -1.57 10.35
C SER A 2 3.04 -0.62 9.16
N SER A 3 3.29 -1.12 7.95
CA SER A 3 3.19 -0.35 6.71
C SER A 3 1.81 0.29 6.50
N LEU A 4 0.77 -0.22 7.17
CA LEU A 4 -0.57 0.38 7.21
C LEU A 4 -0.59 1.85 7.63
N LYS A 5 0.17 2.23 8.66
CA LYS A 5 0.23 3.64 9.10
C LYS A 5 0.92 4.53 8.07
N GLN A 6 1.94 4.00 7.40
CA GLN A 6 2.63 4.72 6.33
C GLN A 6 1.71 4.91 5.13
N LEU A 7 0.96 3.89 4.73
CA LEU A 7 -0.04 3.98 3.67
C LEU A 7 -1.10 5.04 3.96
N GLN A 8 -1.65 5.04 5.17
CA GLN A 8 -2.63 6.04 5.62
C GLN A 8 -2.07 7.47 5.52
N HIS A 9 -0.83 7.68 5.95
CA HIS A 9 -0.18 8.99 5.85
C HIS A 9 0.07 9.39 4.38
N LEU A 10 0.50 8.44 3.55
CA LEU A 10 0.76 8.65 2.13
C LEU A 10 -0.54 9.01 1.39
N ILE A 11 -1.66 8.39 1.77
CA ILE A 11 -2.99 8.71 1.23
C ILE A 11 -3.48 10.08 1.67
N GLN A 12 -3.28 10.42 2.94
CA GLN A 12 -3.61 11.74 3.45
C GLN A 12 -2.85 12.85 2.71
N GLU A 13 -1.56 12.64 2.48
CA GLU A 13 -0.72 13.62 1.80
C GLU A 13 -1.11 13.79 0.32
N LYS A 14 -1.26 12.67 -0.42
CA LYS A 14 -1.54 12.68 -1.86
C LYS A 14 -3.01 12.95 -2.21
N TYR A 15 -3.94 12.27 -1.54
CA TYR A 15 -5.37 12.31 -1.85
C TYR A 15 -6.18 13.20 -0.92
N LYS A 16 -5.57 13.76 0.14
CA LYS A 16 -6.26 14.59 1.15
C LYS A 16 -7.42 13.88 1.84
N ILE A 17 -7.37 12.54 1.89
CA ILE A 17 -8.35 11.72 2.61
C ILE A 17 -7.90 11.60 4.07
N ASP A 18 -8.83 11.82 5.00
CA ASP A 18 -8.52 11.71 6.43
C ASP A 18 -8.31 10.23 6.82
N PRO A 19 -7.14 9.84 7.34
CA PRO A 19 -6.87 8.46 7.76
C PRO A 19 -7.79 7.98 8.89
N ALA A 20 -8.41 8.88 9.66
CA ALA A 20 -9.42 8.51 10.65
C ALA A 20 -10.75 8.06 10.01
N THR A 21 -10.97 8.40 8.74
CA THR A 21 -12.18 8.04 7.97
C THR A 21 -11.94 6.86 7.02
N LEU A 22 -10.67 6.50 6.81
CA LEU A 22 -10.29 5.31 6.05
C LEU A 22 -10.53 4.06 6.90
N ASP A 23 -11.34 3.15 6.37
CA ASP A 23 -11.55 1.85 6.97
C ASP A 23 -10.56 0.90 6.30
N PRO A 24 -9.55 0.41 7.04
CA PRO A 24 -8.50 -0.39 6.45
C PRO A 24 -8.99 -1.72 5.89
N ASP A 25 -10.16 -2.20 6.32
CA ASP A 25 -10.77 -3.43 5.83
C ASP A 25 -11.78 -3.17 4.69
N ALA A 26 -12.17 -1.92 4.46
CA ALA A 26 -13.07 -1.54 3.38
C ALA A 26 -12.38 -1.50 2.01
N SER A 27 -13.20 -1.50 0.96
CA SER A 27 -12.73 -1.41 -0.42
C SER A 27 -12.15 -0.02 -0.68
N MET A 28 -10.92 0.06 -1.19
CA MET A 28 -10.24 1.32 -1.53
C MET A 28 -11.05 2.12 -2.56
N LEU A 29 -11.72 1.43 -3.50
CA LEU A 29 -12.65 2.03 -4.46
C LEU A 29 -13.82 2.73 -3.77
N ASP A 30 -14.43 2.11 -2.75
CA ASP A 30 -15.53 2.71 -1.98
C ASP A 30 -15.06 3.91 -1.15
N GLN A 31 -13.76 3.98 -0.85
CA GLN A 31 -13.14 5.08 -0.12
C GLN A 31 -12.70 6.24 -1.04
N GLY A 32 -12.94 6.13 -2.35
CA GLY A 32 -12.58 7.15 -3.33
C GLY A 32 -11.19 6.99 -3.94
N ILE A 33 -10.55 5.83 -3.78
CA ILE A 33 -9.29 5.50 -4.47
C ILE A 33 -9.65 4.78 -5.77
N ASP A 34 -9.66 5.53 -6.86
CA ASP A 34 -9.88 5.01 -8.20
C ASP A 34 -8.74 4.10 -8.67
N SER A 35 -8.97 3.33 -9.75
CA SER A 35 -7.96 2.44 -10.33
C SER A 35 -6.68 3.16 -10.79
N LEU A 36 -6.80 4.41 -11.26
CA LEU A 36 -5.64 5.25 -11.62
C LEU A 36 -4.87 5.69 -10.37
N ALA A 37 -5.60 6.19 -9.36
CA ALA A 37 -5.02 6.57 -8.09
C ALA A 37 -4.30 5.38 -7.44
N LEU A 38 -4.92 4.20 -7.44
CA LEU A 38 -4.31 2.97 -6.94
C LEU A 38 -3.02 2.63 -7.69
N ALA A 39 -2.99 2.76 -9.02
CA ALA A 39 -1.78 2.50 -9.79
C ALA A 39 -0.65 3.48 -9.41
N GLU A 40 -0.93 4.78 -9.33
CA GLU A 40 0.04 5.78 -8.87
C GLU A 40 0.53 5.50 -7.45
N PHE A 41 -0.40 5.11 -6.57
CA PHE A 41 -0.12 4.80 -5.18
C PHE A 41 0.81 3.60 -5.04
N LEU A 42 0.58 2.54 -5.82
CA LEU A 42 1.46 1.37 -5.85
C LEU A 42 2.87 1.77 -6.29
N PHE A 43 3.01 2.59 -7.32
CA PHE A 43 4.34 3.10 -7.73
C PHE A 43 5.05 3.89 -6.63
N ASP A 44 4.34 4.77 -5.90
CA ASP A 44 4.97 5.48 -4.78
C ASP A 44 5.40 4.53 -3.66
N ILE A 45 4.62 3.47 -3.40
CA ILE A 45 4.94 2.47 -2.39
C ILE A 45 6.18 1.68 -2.81
N GLU A 46 6.26 1.27 -4.08
CA GLU A 46 7.43 0.59 -4.62
C GLU A 46 8.70 1.42 -4.44
N ASP A 47 8.66 2.72 -4.77
CA ASP A 47 9.79 3.63 -4.57
C ASP A 47 10.09 3.86 -3.07
N HIS A 48 9.05 4.08 -2.26
CA HIS A 48 9.19 4.39 -0.83
C HIS A 48 9.75 3.22 -0.01
N PHE A 49 9.28 2.00 -0.28
CA PHE A 49 9.72 0.79 0.40
C PHE A 49 10.85 0.07 -0.35
N GLY A 50 11.13 0.48 -1.58
CA GLY A 50 12.07 -0.17 -2.49
C GLY A 50 11.66 -1.60 -2.84
N ILE A 51 10.36 -1.89 -2.95
CA ILE A 51 9.86 -3.23 -3.30
C ILE A 51 9.31 -3.22 -4.73
N ASP A 52 9.20 -4.39 -5.34
CA ASP A 52 8.50 -4.58 -6.61
C ASP A 52 7.25 -5.42 -6.36
N PHE A 53 6.08 -4.93 -6.79
CA PHE A 53 4.88 -5.74 -6.81
C PHE A 53 4.91 -6.65 -8.04
N PRO A 54 4.71 -7.97 -7.88
CA PRO A 54 4.62 -8.86 -9.03
C PRO A 54 3.45 -8.49 -9.94
N ASP A 55 3.63 -8.62 -11.27
CA ASP A 55 2.66 -8.28 -12.33
C ASP A 55 1.23 -8.80 -12.12
N ALA A 56 1.09 -9.88 -11.35
CA ALA A 56 -0.18 -10.25 -10.75
C ALA A 56 -0.53 -9.19 -9.69
N ARG A 57 -0.96 -8.01 -10.18
CA ARG A 57 -1.47 -6.88 -9.40
C ARG A 57 -2.19 -7.46 -8.21
N ALA A 58 -1.53 -7.42 -7.06
CA ALA A 58 -1.98 -8.15 -5.91
C ALA A 58 -3.44 -7.73 -5.69
N ASP A 59 -4.33 -8.71 -5.51
CA ASP A 59 -5.78 -8.55 -5.35
C ASP A 59 -6.10 -7.78 -4.06
N ILE A 60 -5.68 -6.53 -4.05
CA ILE A 60 -5.62 -5.63 -2.93
C ILE A 60 -6.86 -4.77 -3.09
N ASN A 61 -7.93 -5.27 -2.50
CA ASN A 61 -9.17 -4.53 -2.43
C ASN A 61 -9.16 -3.54 -1.26
N SER A 62 -8.37 -3.80 -0.21
CA SER A 62 -8.33 -3.00 1.02
C SER A 62 -6.91 -2.58 1.43
N LEU A 63 -6.82 -1.51 2.22
CA LEU A 63 -5.55 -1.00 2.74
C LEU A 63 -4.84 -1.97 3.67
N ALA A 64 -5.59 -2.74 4.46
CA ALA A 64 -5.05 -3.80 5.31
C ALA A 64 -4.42 -4.91 4.47
N GLY A 65 -5.07 -5.31 3.38
CA GLY A 65 -4.53 -6.26 2.42
C GLY A 65 -3.21 -5.74 1.82
N LEU A 66 -3.20 -4.47 1.38
CA LEU A 66 -2.02 -3.82 0.82
C LEU A 66 -0.85 -3.80 1.80
N ALA A 67 -1.12 -3.35 3.03
CA ALA A 67 -0.13 -3.27 4.10
C ALA A 67 0.48 -4.64 4.38
N LYS A 68 -0.35 -5.68 4.43
CA LYS A 68 0.15 -7.04 4.69
C LYS A 68 1.09 -7.51 3.57
N VAL A 69 0.73 -7.29 2.30
CA VAL A 69 1.58 -7.65 1.16
C VAL A 69 2.90 -6.87 1.21
N ILE A 70 2.86 -5.57 1.52
CA ILE A 70 4.08 -4.75 1.67
C ILE A 70 4.95 -5.27 2.80
N ASP A 71 4.38 -5.54 3.98
CA ASP A 71 5.13 -6.06 5.12
C ASP A 71 5.80 -7.40 4.75
N GLU A 72 5.12 -8.28 4.01
CA GLU A 72 5.68 -9.54 3.51
C GLU A 72 6.80 -9.31 2.47
N LEU A 73 6.62 -8.42 1.50
CA LEU A 73 7.63 -8.11 0.47
C LEU A 73 8.87 -7.43 1.05
N VAL A 74 8.69 -6.47 1.97
CA VAL A 74 9.77 -5.79 2.66
C VAL A 74 10.56 -6.78 3.53
N ALA A 75 9.87 -7.65 4.26
CA ALA A 75 10.50 -8.70 5.04
C ALA A 75 11.27 -9.70 4.16
N ALA A 76 10.69 -10.12 3.02
CA ALA A 76 11.33 -11.00 2.06
C ALA A 76 12.58 -10.35 1.44
N LYS A 77 12.50 -9.06 1.06
CA LYS A 77 13.65 -8.29 0.54
C LYS A 77 14.77 -8.17 1.58
N ALA A 78 14.43 -7.87 2.83
CA ALA A 78 15.40 -7.77 3.92
C ALA A 78 16.14 -9.10 4.17
N GLY A 79 15.48 -10.24 3.93
CA GLY A 79 16.11 -11.56 4.00
C GLY A 79 16.92 -11.93 2.75
N ALA A 80 16.49 -11.48 1.56
CA ALA A 80 17.13 -11.82 0.29
C ALA A 80 18.44 -11.05 0.02
N GLY A 81 18.63 -9.87 0.62
CA GLY A 81 19.84 -9.06 0.49
C GLY A 81 21.02 -9.49 1.37
N ALA A 82 20.90 -10.58 2.12
CA ALA A 82 21.90 -11.05 3.10
C ALA A 82 22.80 -12.20 2.61
N LEU A 83 22.88 -12.45 1.29
CA LEU A 83 23.64 -13.56 0.69
C LEU A 83 24.75 -13.07 -0.22
#